data_AF-A0AA38CUL6-F1
#
_entry.id   AF-A0AA38CUL6-F1
#
_cell.length_a   1.000
_cell.length_b   1.000
_cell.length_c   1.000
_cell.angle_alpha   90.00
_cell.angle_beta   90.00
_cell.angle_gamma   90.00
#
_symmetry.space_group_name_H-M   'P 1'
#
loop_
_entity.id
_entity.type
_entity.pdbx_description
1 polymer ?
#
loop_
_entity_poly.entity_id
_entity_poly.type
_entity_poly.pdbx_seq_one_letter_code
_entity_poly.pdbx_strand_id
1 'polypeptide(L)' 'AQQDHTYNAIIRVENDSLQNENLTLHEAVSIVICPNCGGPSLAGYMSYSEQHLHLENSHLKDE' A
#
# COMPACT_ATOMS: atom_id res chain seq x y z
N ALA A 1 32.21 -5.30 20.34
CA ALA A 1 32.82 -5.03 19.02
C ALA A 1 32.48 -6.10 17.99
N GLN A 2 33.05 -7.32 18.05
CA GLN A 2 32.79 -8.35 17.02
C GLN A 2 31.33 -8.83 16.99
N GLN A 3 30.72 -9.02 18.17
CA GLN A 3 29.31 -9.43 18.30
C GLN A 3 28.34 -8.36 17.76
N ASP A 4 28.67 -7.08 17.96
CA ASP A 4 27.86 -5.97 17.46
C ASP A 4 27.92 -5.89 15.93
N HIS A 5 29.08 -6.19 15.32
CA HIS A 5 29.20 -6.27 13.87
C HIS A 5 28.35 -7.40 13.29
N THR A 6 28.36 -8.58 13.91
CA THR A 6 27.52 -9.71 13.46
C THR A 6 26.04 -9.42 13.63
N TYR A 7 25.66 -8.79 14.75
CA TYR A 7 24.26 -8.44 15.01
C TYR A 7 23.74 -7.38 14.03
N ASN A 8 24.53 -6.34 13.75
CA ASN A 8 24.19 -5.34 12.74
C ASN A 8 24.11 -5.94 11.33
N ALA A 9 24.95 -6.93 11.00
CA ALA A 9 24.86 -7.61 9.70
C ALA A 9 23.54 -8.39 9.55
N ILE A 10 23.10 -9.08 10.61
CA ILE A 10 21.82 -9.80 10.61
C ILE A 10 20.66 -8.81 10.45
N ILE A 11 20.65 -7.73 11.23
CA ILE A 11 19.59 -6.70 11.14
C ILE A 11 19.52 -6.09 9.73
N ARG A 12 20.66 -5.83 9.08
CA ARG A 12 20.66 -5.30 7.72
C ARG A 12 20.01 -6.26 6.74
N VAL A 13 20.35 -7.54 6.82
CA VAL A 13 19.75 -8.58 5.96
C VAL A 13 18.23 -8.66 6.19
N GLU A 14 17.79 -8.61 7.45
CA GLU A 14 16.37 -8.62 7.78
C GLU A 14 15.64 -7.35 7.30
N ASN A 15 16.28 -6.18 7.43
CA ASN A 15 15.75 -4.92 6.92
C ASN A 15 15.59 -4.94 5.40
N ASP A 16 16.61 -5.42 4.68
CA ASP A 16 16.58 -5.55 3.22
C ASP A 16 15.46 -6.51 2.78
N SER A 17 15.25 -7.62 3.50
CA SER A 17 14.13 -8.53 3.26
C SER A 17 12.78 -7.84 3.47
N LEU A 18 12.61 -7.14 4.59
CA LEU A 18 11.39 -6.41 4.91
C LEU A 18 11.10 -5.30 3.91
N GLN A 19 12.13 -4.58 3.43
CA GLN A 19 11.97 -3.58 2.38
C GLN A 19 11.48 -4.20 1.07
N ASN A 20 12.03 -5.35 0.68
CA ASN A 20 11.61 -6.05 -0.53
C ASN A 20 10.17 -6.57 -0.43
N GLU A 21 9.78 -7.13 0.72
CA GLU A 21 8.40 -7.52 1.00
C GLU A 21 7.45 -6.32 0.97
N ASN A 22 7.86 -5.20 1.57
CA ASN A 22 7.07 -3.97 1.59
C ASN A 22 6.83 -3.44 0.17
N LEU A 23 7.86 -3.42 -0.67
CA LEU A 23 7.72 -3.04 -2.09
C LEU A 23 6.74 -3.95 -2.83
N THR A 24 6.89 -5.27 -2.66
CA THR A 24 5.99 -6.26 -3.28
C THR A 24 4.54 -6.06 -2.86
N LEU A 25 4.31 -5.80 -1.56
CA LEU A 25 2.97 -5.50 -1.04
C LEU A 25 2.44 -4.19 -1.61
N HIS A 26 3.25 -3.14 -1.67
CA HIS A 26 2.84 -1.87 -2.26
C HIS A 26 2.42 -2.01 -3.73
N GLU A 27 3.16 -2.78 -4.52
CA GLU A 27 2.80 -3.09 -5.91
C GLU A 27 1.51 -3.90 -5.98
N ALA A 28 1.36 -4.93 -5.15
CA ALA A 28 0.15 -5.75 -5.11
C ALA A 28 -1.10 -4.95 -4.73
N VAL A 29 -0.99 -3.99 -3.81
CA VAL A 29 -2.12 -3.14 -3.43
C VAL A 29 -2.38 -2.03 -4.46
N SER A 30 -1.36 -1.58 -5.21
CA SER A 30 -1.52 -0.54 -6.25
C SER A 30 -2.48 -0.95 -7.37
N ILE A 31 -2.62 -2.26 -7.63
CA ILE A 31 -3.53 -2.81 -8.65
C ILE A 31 -4.90 -3.19 -8.09
N VAL A 32 -5.13 -3.02 -6.78
CA VAL A 32 -6.43 -3.32 -6.19
C VAL A 32 -7.41 -2.24 -6.62
N ILE A 33 -8.49 -2.69 -7.25
CA ILE A 33 -9.59 -1.85 -7.73
C ILE A 33 -10.78 -2.07 -6.81
N CYS A 34 -11.46 -0.99 -6.43
CA CYS A 34 -12.68 -1.09 -5.66
C CYS A 34 -13.77 -1.77 -6.49
N PRO A 35 -14.37 -2.88 -6.03
CA PRO A 35 -15.34 -3.62 -6.81
C PRO A 35 -16.65 -2.86 -7.04
N ASN A 36 -16.97 -1.87 -6.18
CA ASN A 36 -18.20 -1.10 -6.31
C ASN A 36 -18.09 0.07 -7.31
N CYS A 37 -16.90 0.65 -7.44
CA CYS A 37 -16.71 1.91 -8.17
C CYS A 37 -15.64 1.85 -9.27
N GLY A 38 -14.88 0.76 -9.40
CA GLY A 38 -13.88 0.58 -10.45
C GLY A 38 -12.65 1.49 -10.34
N GLY A 39 -12.54 2.28 -9.26
CA GLY A 39 -11.39 3.17 -9.01
C GLY A 39 -10.27 2.46 -8.23
N PRO A 40 -9.02 2.96 -8.30
CA PRO A 40 -7.90 2.42 -7.53
C PRO A 40 -8.20 2.51 -6.03
N SER A 41 -8.00 1.42 -5.30
CA SER A 41 -8.29 1.31 -3.86
C SER A 41 -7.28 2.00 -2.97
N LEU A 42 -6.12 2.44 -3.50
CA LEU A 42 -5.05 3.02 -2.69
C LEU A 42 -5.21 4.54 -2.54
N ALA A 43 -5.30 5.00 -1.30
CA ALA A 43 -5.27 6.42 -0.96
C ALA A 43 -3.92 7.03 -1.37
N GLY A 44 -3.96 7.97 -2.32
CA GLY A 44 -2.76 8.62 -2.89
C GLY A 44 -2.75 8.70 -4.42
N TYR A 45 -3.50 7.86 -5.13
CA TYR A 45 -3.65 7.94 -6.60
C TYR A 45 -4.84 8.78 -7.05
N MET A 46 -5.66 9.25 -6.11
CA MET A 46 -6.82 10.11 -6.34
C MET A 46 -6.75 11.28 -5.37
N SER A 47 -7.12 12.48 -5.83
CA SER A 47 -7.29 13.60 -4.91
C SER A 47 -8.42 13.31 -3.92
N TYR A 48 -8.37 13.92 -2.74
CA TYR A 48 -9.42 13.77 -1.73
C TYR A 48 -10.82 14.07 -2.28
N SER A 49 -10.93 15.07 -3.16
CA SER A 49 -12.18 15.43 -3.83
C SER A 49 -12.68 14.33 -4.76
N GLU A 50 -11.80 13.70 -5.53
CA GLU A 50 -12.17 12.55 -6.39
C GLU A 50 -12.58 11.34 -5.55
N GLN A 51 -11.89 11.04 -4.46
CA GLN A 51 -12.29 9.96 -3.55
C GLN A 51 -13.68 10.22 -2.94
N HIS A 52 -13.96 11.45 -2.53
CA HIS A 52 -15.25 11.83 -1.95
C HIS A 52 -16.39 11.72 -2.97
N LEU A 53 -16.19 12.24 -4.19
CA LEU A 53 -17.17 12.14 -5.26
C LEU A 53 -17.46 10.67 -5.65
N HIS A 54 -16.44 9.82 -5.66
CA HIS A 54 -16.59 8.40 -5.98
C HIS A 54 -17.37 7.64 -4.90
N LEU A 55 -17.18 8.01 -3.63
CA LEU A 55 -17.93 7.48 -2.50
C LEU A 55 -19.41 7.88 -2.58
N GLU A 56 -19.68 9.16 -2.87
CA GLU A 56 -21.03 9.70 -3.01
C GLU A 56 -21.79 9.04 -4.18
N ASN A 57 -21.15 8.91 -5.35
CA ASN A 57 -21.72 8.20 -6.50
C ASN A 57 -22.00 6.71 -6.23
N SER A 58 -21.17 6.07 -5.40
CA SER A 58 -21.38 4.67 -5.02
C SER A 58 -22.63 4.52 -4.15
N HIS A 59 -22.83 5.40 -3.17
CA HIS A 59 -24.05 5.43 -2.37
C HIS A 59 -25.30 5.71 -3.21
N LEU A 60 -25.23 6.65 -4.16
CA LEU A 60 -26.36 6.97 -5.05
C LEU A 60 -26.75 5.81 -5.98
N LYS A 61 -25.86 4.86 -6.26
CA LYS A 61 -26.17 3.67 -7.06
C LYS A 61 -26.90 2.57 -6.30
N ASP A 62 -26.82 2.59 -4.97
CA ASP A 62 -27.48 1.62 -4.09
C ASP A 62 -28.93 2.05 -3.73
N GLU A 63 -29.36 3.25 -4.16
CA GLU A 63 -30.75 3.76 -4.12
C GLU A 63 -31.53 3.39 -5.39
#